data_AF-A0ABD0N246-F1
#
_entry.id   AF-A0ABD0N246-F1
#
_cell.length_a   1.000
_cell.length_b   1.000
_cell.length_c   1.000
_cell.angle_alpha   90.00
_cell.angle_beta   90.00
_cell.angle_gamma   90.00
#
_symmetry.space_group_name_H-M   'P 1'
#
loop_
_entity.id
_entity.type
_entity.pdbx_description
1 polymer ?
#
loop_
_entity_poly.entity_id
_entity_poly.type
_entity_poly.pdbx_seq_one_letter_code
_entity_poly.pdbx_strand_id
1 'polypeptide(L)'
;TNGCAENNGGCSHLCFHRPQGLSCACPMGLELLSDLRTCVVPEAFLLFTNRADIRSISLGTNSNDVPIPLTGVKEVSALDFDVLENRIYWTDVITK
;
A
#
# COMPACT_ATOMS: atom_id res chain seq x y z
N THR A 1 19.22 2.59 23.12
CA THR A 1 19.90 2.72 21.81
C THR A 1 18.86 2.50 20.73
N ASN A 2 18.83 3.31 19.68
CA ASN A 2 17.85 3.16 18.59
C ASN A 2 18.18 1.87 17.80
N GLY A 3 17.29 0.88 17.85
CA GLY A 3 17.48 -0.41 17.19
C GLY A 3 17.49 -0.36 15.66
N CYS A 4 17.01 0.73 15.06
CA CYS A 4 17.03 0.94 13.62
C CYS A 4 18.37 1.49 13.10
N ALA A 5 19.25 1.99 13.97
CA ALA A 5 20.47 2.69 13.56
C ALA A 5 21.48 1.77 12.85
N GLU A 6 21.51 0.50 13.22
CA GLU A 6 22.38 -0.52 12.64
C GLU A 6 21.60 -1.34 11.61
N ASN A 7 22.02 -1.32 10.34
CA ASN A 7 21.42 -2.08 9.24
C ASN A 7 19.88 -1.97 9.14
N ASN A 8 19.31 -0.79 9.40
CA ASN A 8 17.86 -0.55 9.45
C ASN A 8 17.12 -1.51 10.40
N GLY A 9 17.83 -2.01 11.42
CA GLY A 9 17.43 -3.12 12.30
C GLY A 9 16.98 -4.40 11.60
N GLY A 10 17.44 -4.59 10.36
CA GLY A 10 17.13 -5.70 9.47
C GLY A 10 15.76 -5.61 8.78
N CYS A 11 15.13 -4.43 8.75
CA CYS A 11 13.92 -4.20 7.96
C CYS A 11 14.28 -3.95 6.49
N SER A 12 13.51 -4.52 5.57
CA SER A 12 13.68 -4.28 4.13
C SER A 12 13.37 -2.84 3.71
N HIS A 13 12.41 -2.18 4.36
CA HIS A 13 11.96 -0.83 4.01
C HIS A 13 11.87 0.08 5.24
N LEU A 14 10.75 0.06 5.98
CA LEU A 14 10.52 0.99 7.07
C LEU A 14 10.86 0.34 8.41
N CYS A 15 11.60 1.06 9.25
CA CYS A 15 11.96 0.64 10.60
C CYS A 15 11.45 1.65 11.63
N PHE A 16 10.72 1.15 12.63
CA PHE A 16 10.20 1.93 13.74
C PHE A 16 10.80 1.44 15.05
N HIS A 17 11.56 2.31 15.70
CA HIS A 17 12.00 2.08 17.06
C HIS A 17 10.84 2.33 18.04
N ARG A 18 10.59 1.36 18.92
CA ARG A 18 9.55 1.41 19.96
C ARG A 18 10.16 1.16 21.33
N PRO A 19 9.50 1.58 22.43
CA PRO A 19 9.98 1.28 23.79
C PRO A 19 10.16 -0.23 24.04
N GLN A 20 9.28 -1.05 23.45
CA GLN A 20 9.30 -2.51 23.53
C GLN A 20 10.14 -3.21 22.44
N GLY A 21 10.95 -2.47 21.69
CA GLY A 21 11.89 -3.03 20.71
C GLY A 21 11.83 -2.34 19.34
N LEU A 22 11.73 -3.13 18.29
CA LEU A 22 11.77 -2.68 16.91
C LEU A 22 10.62 -3.32 16.13
N SER A 23 10.08 -2.58 15.16
CA SER A 23 9.06 -3.09 14.25
C SER A 23 9.35 -2.62 12.84
N CYS A 24 9.24 -3.52 11.88
CA CYS A 24 9.24 -3.17 10.47
C CYS A 24 7.83 -2.86 9.99
N ALA A 25 7.70 -2.10 8.91
CA ALA A 25 6.48 -2.01 8.12
C ALA A 25 6.80 -1.77 6.64
N CYS A 26 5.77 -1.87 5.80
CA CYS A 26 5.90 -1.74 4.36
C CYS A 26 5.28 -0.43 3.86
N PRO A 27 5.87 0.18 2.82
CA PRO A 27 5.20 1.20 2.03
C PRO A 27 3.87 0.72 1.46
N MET A 28 3.03 1.66 1.05
CA MET A 28 1.77 1.34 0.38
C MET A 28 1.99 0.48 -0.87
N GLY A 29 1.12 -0.52 -1.06
CA GLY A 29 1.22 -1.45 -2.18
C GLY A 29 2.19 -2.60 -1.97
N LEU A 30 2.84 -2.69 -0.80
CA LEU A 30 3.68 -3.82 -0.40
C LEU A 30 3.15 -4.49 0.87
N GLU A 31 3.42 -5.78 1.00
CA GLU A 31 3.01 -6.62 2.12
C GLU A 31 4.21 -7.07 2.95
N LEU A 32 4.06 -7.01 4.28
CA LEU A 32 5.07 -7.51 5.20
C LEU A 32 4.93 -9.03 5.32
N LEU A 33 5.98 -9.76 4.98
CA LEU A 33 6.04 -11.21 5.13
C LEU A 33 5.99 -11.63 6.60
N SER A 34 5.73 -12.91 6.82
CA SER A 34 5.68 -13.53 8.15
C SER A 34 7.01 -13.48 8.92
N ASP A 35 8.12 -13.15 8.25
CA ASP A 35 9.41 -12.89 8.89
C ASP A 35 9.46 -11.55 9.64
N LEU A 36 8.40 -10.73 9.50
CA LEU A 36 8.23 -9.40 10.10
C LEU A 36 9.31 -8.39 9.71
N ARG A 37 9.98 -8.61 8.56
CA ARG A 37 11.11 -7.79 8.09
C ARG A 37 11.05 -7.47 6.61
N THR A 38 10.60 -8.42 5.79
CA THR A 38 10.68 -8.34 4.34
C THR A 38 9.36 -7.89 3.73
N CYS A 39 9.41 -6.90 2.83
CA CYS A 39 8.24 -6.43 2.08
C CYS A 39 8.26 -6.99 0.66
N VAL A 40 7.11 -7.45 0.18
CA VAL A 40 6.93 -7.98 -1.18
C VAL A 40 5.74 -7.34 -1.87
N VAL A 41 5.72 -7.40 -3.21
CA VAL A 41 4.53 -7.05 -3.98
C VAL A 41 3.47 -8.13 -3.72
N PRO A 42 2.22 -7.75 -3.39
CA PRO A 42 1.10 -8.68 -3.29
C PRO A 42 1.01 -9.59 -4.52
N GLU A 43 0.80 -10.89 -4.32
CA GLU A 43 0.50 -11.80 -5.44
C GLU A 43 -0.85 -11.48 -6.08
N ALA A 44 -1.80 -11.00 -5.27
CA ALA A 44 -3.12 -10.61 -5.72
C ALA A 44 -3.68 -9.46 -4.87
N PHE A 45 -4.34 -8.52 -5.54
CA PHE A 45 -5.01 -7.39 -4.92
C PHE A 45 -6.28 -7.04 -5.68
N LEU A 46 -7.24 -6.42 -4.98
CA LEU A 46 -8.45 -5.87 -5.55
C LEU A 46 -8.33 -4.35 -5.56
N LEU A 47 -8.57 -3.74 -6.72
CA LEU A 47 -8.78 -2.30 -6.84
C LEU A 47 -10.25 -2.01 -7.05
N PHE A 48 -10.77 -1.00 -6.35
CA PHE A 48 -12.14 -0.55 -6.52
C PHE A 48 -12.27 0.95 -6.30
N THR A 49 -13.33 1.52 -6.85
CA THR A 49 -13.66 2.93 -6.70
C THR A 49 -14.62 3.13 -5.54
N ASN A 50 -14.46 4.22 -4.82
CA ASN A 50 -15.37 4.61 -3.75
C ASN A 50 -15.56 6.13 -3.77
N ARG A 51 -16.65 6.59 -4.40
CA ARG A 51 -17.10 8.00 -4.55
C ARG A 51 -15.98 9.03 -4.84
N ALA A 52 -15.15 9.36 -3.85
CA ALA A 52 -14.07 10.33 -3.93
C ALA A 52 -12.64 9.74 -3.95
N ASP A 53 -12.46 8.42 -3.82
CA ASP A 53 -11.14 7.78 -3.83
C ASP A 53 -11.12 6.44 -4.58
N ILE A 54 -9.90 5.98 -4.85
CA ILE A 54 -9.60 4.64 -5.34
C ILE A 54 -8.95 3.89 -4.19
N ARG A 55 -9.37 2.66 -3.96
CA ARG A 55 -8.96 1.86 -2.82
C ARG A 55 -8.38 0.53 -3.28
N SER A 56 -7.41 0.03 -2.53
CA SER A 56 -6.80 -1.28 -2.74
C SER A 56 -6.98 -2.17 -1.52
N ILE A 57 -7.30 -3.44 -1.78
CA ILE A 57 -7.32 -4.50 -0.77
C ILE A 57 -6.32 -5.56 -1.20
N SER A 58 -5.37 -5.88 -0.33
CA SER A 58 -4.55 -7.08 -0.48
C SER A 58 -5.42 -8.33 -0.29
N LEU A 59 -5.27 -9.32 -1.18
CA LEU A 59 -5.92 -10.62 -1.04
C LEU A 59 -5.00 -11.66 -0.36
N GLY A 60 -3.71 -11.35 -0.18
CA GLY A 60 -2.70 -12.26 0.36
C GLY A 60 -2.62 -12.21 1.88
N THR A 61 -2.33 -11.03 2.43
CA THR A 61 -2.13 -10.87 3.88
C THR A 61 -3.02 -9.78 4.45
N ASN A 62 -3.89 -10.20 5.37
CA ASN A 62 -4.58 -9.31 6.31
C ASN A 62 -5.58 -8.30 5.70
N SER A 63 -6.12 -8.55 4.49
CA SER A 63 -7.28 -7.89 3.86
C SER A 63 -7.53 -6.42 4.25
N ASN A 64 -6.46 -5.63 4.28
CA ASN A 64 -6.53 -4.25 4.71
C ASN A 64 -6.99 -3.38 3.54
N ASP A 65 -8.05 -2.62 3.77
CA ASP A 65 -8.60 -1.67 2.83
C ASP A 65 -7.87 -0.32 2.94
N VAL A 66 -7.08 0.02 1.92
CA VAL A 66 -6.16 1.16 1.91
C VAL A 66 -6.52 2.14 0.78
N PRO A 67 -6.72 3.44 1.07
CA PRO A 67 -6.92 4.45 0.02
C PRO A 67 -5.60 4.74 -0.71
N ILE A 68 -5.67 4.83 -2.04
CA ILE A 68 -4.56 5.29 -2.87
C ILE A 68 -4.53 6.82 -2.83
N PRO A 69 -3.39 7.46 -2.49
CA PRO A 69 -3.31 8.89 -2.23
C PRO A 69 -3.23 9.66 -3.54
N LEU A 70 -4.37 9.75 -4.23
CA LEU A 70 -4.54 10.52 -5.45
C LEU A 70 -5.00 11.95 -5.10
N THR A 71 -4.46 12.94 -5.81
CA THR A 71 -4.87 14.34 -5.69
C THR A 71 -5.76 14.73 -6.87
N GLY A 72 -6.76 15.56 -6.62
CA GLY A 72 -7.61 16.13 -7.67
C GLY A 72 -8.73 15.21 -8.18
N VAL A 73 -8.92 14.04 -7.58
CA VAL A 73 -10.02 13.12 -7.89
C VAL A 73 -11.32 13.64 -7.29
N LYS A 74 -12.38 13.74 -8.10
CA LYS A 74 -13.70 14.22 -7.65
C LYS A 74 -14.74 13.11 -7.62
N GLU A 75 -14.96 12.44 -8.75
CA GLU A 75 -15.97 11.39 -8.85
C GLU A 75 -15.48 10.24 -9.75
N VAL A 76 -14.88 9.23 -9.13
CA VAL A 76 -14.34 8.08 -9.89
C VAL A 76 -15.48 7.16 -10.32
N SER A 77 -15.63 6.98 -11.62
CA SER A 77 -16.73 6.22 -12.22
C SER A 77 -16.30 4.84 -12.73
N ALA A 78 -15.12 4.74 -13.34
CA ALA A 78 -14.56 3.50 -13.85
C ALA A 78 -13.05 3.43 -13.60
N LEU A 79 -12.53 2.20 -13.56
CA LEU A 79 -11.15 1.87 -13.24
C LEU A 79 -10.67 0.73 -14.15
N ASP A 80 -9.42 0.81 -14.59
CA ASP A 80 -8.69 -0.30 -15.21
C ASP A 80 -7.24 -0.33 -14.72
N PHE A 81 -6.57 -1.48 -14.84
CA PHE A 81 -5.20 -1.67 -14.37
C PHE A 81 -4.33 -2.38 -15.41
N ASP A 82 -3.19 -1.78 -15.74
CA ASP A 82 -2.14 -2.41 -16.52
C ASP A 82 -1.10 -3.04 -15.61
N VAL A 83 -1.07 -4.38 -15.61
CA VAL A 83 -0.15 -5.20 -14.83
C VAL A 83 1.29 -5.17 -15.35
N LEU A 84 1.49 -4.90 -16.64
CA LEU A 84 2.83 -4.88 -17.22
C LEU A 84 3.55 -3.57 -16.87
N GLU A 85 2.84 -2.46 -16.90
CA GLU A 85 3.38 -1.14 -16.56
C GLU A 85 3.15 -0.71 -15.11
N ASN A 86 2.42 -1.51 -14.31
CA ASN A 86 1.97 -1.16 -12.97
C ASN A 86 1.26 0.20 -12.92
N ARG A 87 0.29 0.41 -13.83
CA ARG A 87 -0.45 1.67 -13.95
C ARG A 87 -1.94 1.49 -13.71
N ILE A 88 -2.49 2.38 -12.89
CA ILE A 88 -3.92 2.49 -12.65
C ILE A 88 -4.48 3.58 -13.56
N TYR A 89 -5.51 3.24 -14.34
CA TYR A 89 -6.26 4.16 -15.18
C TYR A 89 -7.65 4.36 -14.57
N TRP A 90 -8.13 5.60 -14.57
CA TRP A 90 -9.46 5.90 -14.04
C TRP A 90 -10.15 7.00 -14.83
N THR A 91 -11.48 7.02 -14.77
CA THR A 91 -12.30 8.10 -15.33
C THR A 91 -12.91 8.93 -14.21
N ASP A 92 -12.71 10.25 -14.27
CA ASP A 92 -13.30 11.23 -13.36
C ASP A 92 -14.48 11.92 -14.06
N VAL A 93 -15.70 11.69 -13.58
CA VAL A 93 -16.92 12.29 -14.15
C VAL A 93 -17.26 13.51 -13.31
N ILE A 94 -16.80 14.68 -13.74
CA ILE A 94 -17.21 15.92 -13.09
C ILE A 94 -18.70 16.15 -13.41
N THR A 95 -19.58 15.82 -12.48
CA THR A 95 -20.98 16.24 -12.53
C THR A 95 -21.02 17.77 -12.41
N LYS A 96 -21.49 18.45 -13.47
CA LYS A 96 -21.73 19.90 -13.49
C LYS A 96 -23.05 20.25 -12.81
#